data_AF-V5WKW4-F1
#
_entry.id   AF-V5WKW4-F1
#
_cell.length_a   1.000
_cell.length_b   1.000
_cell.length_c   1.000
_cell.angle_alpha   90.00
_cell.angle_beta   90.00
_cell.angle_gamma   90.00
#
_symmetry.space_group_name_H-M   'P 1'
#
loop_
_entity.id
_entity.type
_entity.pdbx_description
1 polymer ?
#
loop_
_entity_poly.entity_id
_entity_poly.type
_entity_poly.pdbx_seq_one_letter_code
_entity_poly.pdbx_strand_id
1 'polypeptide(L)'
;MLHISANELKTKGASAIKLNDTEDSEAIITVRGKDTYVVMSLEKYNYLRECELEAALNETRKDLDSGNMYTDGISAHLNRIDHA
;
A
#
# COMPACT_ATOMS: atom_id res chain seq x y z
N MET A 1 6.35 -9.38 -15.31
CA MET A 1 5.92 -8.00 -15.02
C MET A 1 5.86 -7.21 -16.31
N LEU A 2 4.64 -6.92 -16.74
CA LEU A 2 4.34 -6.21 -17.98
C LEU A 2 4.71 -4.72 -17.84
N HIS A 3 5.37 -4.13 -18.83
CA HIS A 3 5.55 -2.67 -18.91
C HIS A 3 4.62 -2.07 -19.95
N ILE A 4 3.85 -1.07 -19.56
CA ILE A 4 2.89 -0.37 -20.41
C ILE A 4 3.38 1.08 -20.54
N SER A 5 3.70 1.53 -21.75
CA SER A 5 4.03 2.94 -21.95
C SER A 5 2.78 3.83 -21.78
N ALA A 6 2.97 5.08 -21.35
CA ALA A 6 1.89 6.06 -21.30
C ALA A 6 1.17 6.23 -22.66
N ASN A 7 1.88 6.05 -23.76
CA ASN A 7 1.30 6.12 -25.10
C ASN A 7 0.43 4.89 -25.43
N GLU A 8 0.85 3.69 -25.02
CA GLU A 8 0.04 2.48 -25.17
C GLU A 8 -1.22 2.54 -24.32
N LEU A 9 -1.12 3.01 -23.07
CA LEU A 9 -2.28 3.20 -22.21
C LEU A 9 -3.25 4.22 -22.81
N LYS A 10 -2.75 5.32 -23.37
CA LYS A 10 -3.56 6.35 -24.05
C LYS A 10 -4.28 5.80 -25.28
N THR A 11 -3.64 4.91 -26.06
CA THR A 11 -4.18 4.44 -27.34
C THR A 11 -5.07 3.20 -27.20
N LYS A 12 -4.79 2.33 -26.24
CA LYS A 12 -5.53 1.05 -26.03
C LYS A 12 -6.46 1.08 -24.82
N GLY A 13 -6.37 2.09 -23.95
CA GLY A 13 -7.18 2.20 -22.74
C GLY A 13 -7.02 1.00 -21.81
N ALA A 14 -8.10 0.59 -21.14
CA ALA A 14 -8.09 -0.55 -20.22
C ALA A 14 -7.64 -1.87 -20.87
N SER A 15 -7.80 -2.03 -22.19
CA SER A 15 -7.35 -3.24 -22.89
C SER A 15 -5.83 -3.40 -22.95
N ALA A 16 -5.06 -2.36 -22.63
CA ALA A 16 -3.61 -2.45 -22.42
C ALA A 16 -3.24 -3.22 -21.16
N ILE A 17 -4.14 -3.23 -20.16
CA ILE A 17 -3.95 -3.87 -18.86
C ILE A 17 -4.41 -5.32 -19.00
N LYS A 18 -3.54 -6.17 -19.56
CA LYS A 18 -3.75 -7.62 -19.67
C LYS A 18 -2.99 -8.34 -18.57
N LEU A 19 -3.45 -8.14 -17.33
CA LEU A 19 -2.96 -8.91 -16.19
C LEU A 19 -3.55 -10.32 -16.31
N ASN A 20 -2.70 -11.35 -16.36
CA ASN A 20 -3.15 -12.74 -16.36
C ASN A 20 -3.15 -13.24 -14.91
N ASP A 21 -4.26 -13.83 -14.47
CA ASP A 21 -4.51 -14.23 -13.07
C ASP A 21 -3.46 -15.18 -12.47
N THR A 22 -2.62 -15.83 -13.29
CA THR A 22 -1.74 -16.91 -12.82
C THR A 22 -0.25 -16.55 -12.73
N GLU A 23 0.24 -15.52 -13.44
CA GLU A 23 1.69 -15.18 -13.46
C GLU A 23 2.02 -13.68 -13.50
N ASP A 24 1.12 -12.81 -13.96
CA ASP A 24 1.33 -11.36 -14.04
C ASP A 24 0.26 -10.62 -13.23
N SER A 25 0.42 -10.59 -11.90
CA SER A 25 -0.49 -9.84 -11.01
C SER A 25 -0.30 -8.33 -11.06
N GLU A 26 0.77 -7.86 -11.71
CA GLU A 26 1.20 -6.46 -11.71
C GLU A 26 1.79 -6.03 -13.06
N ALA A 27 1.55 -4.77 -13.43
CA ALA A 27 2.13 -4.10 -14.57
C ALA A 27 2.67 -2.73 -14.18
N ILE A 28 3.80 -2.33 -14.76
CA ILE A 28 4.40 -1.02 -14.56
C ILE A 28 3.97 -0.09 -15.69
N ILE A 29 3.43 1.07 -15.34
CA ILE A 29 3.22 2.17 -16.29
C ILE A 29 4.49 3.02 -16.34
N THR A 30 5.02 3.19 -17.55
CA THR A 30 6.20 4.02 -17.80
C THR A 30 5.81 5.36 -18.41
N VAL A 31 6.40 6.45 -17.89
CA VAL A 31 6.24 7.82 -18.41
C VAL A 31 7.61 8.33 -18.82
N ARG A 32 7.79 8.66 -20.11
CA ARG A 32 9.08 9.11 -20.67
C ARG A 32 10.24 8.15 -20.34
N GLY A 33 9.97 6.84 -20.39
CA GLY A 33 10.95 5.79 -20.12
C GLY A 33 11.25 5.54 -18.63
N LYS A 34 10.51 6.15 -17.70
CA LYS A 34 10.65 5.93 -16.26
C LYS A 34 9.47 5.16 -15.70
N ASP A 35 9.75 4.14 -14.89
CA ASP A 35 8.75 3.46 -14.09
C ASP A 35 8.09 4.47 -13.14
N THR A 36 6.78 4.67 -13.26
CA THR A 36 6.07 5.76 -12.57
C THR A 36 4.88 5.27 -11.75
N TYR A 37 4.13 4.30 -12.26
CA TYR A 37 2.98 3.74 -11.55
C TYR A 37 2.97 2.22 -11.67
N VAL A 38 2.30 1.55 -10.73
CA VAL A 38 1.99 0.12 -10.79
C VAL A 38 0.48 -0.04 -10.85
N VAL A 39 0.03 -0.94 -11.71
CA VAL A 39 -1.37 -1.42 -11.76
C VAL A 39 -1.35 -2.90 -11.39
N MET A 40 -2.32 -3.31 -10.58
CA MET A 40 -2.45 -4.69 -10.11
C MET A 40 -3.92 -5.12 -10.08
N SER A 41 -4.17 -6.42 -9.95
CA SER A 41 -5.54 -6.90 -9.73
C SER A 41 -6.09 -6.40 -8.39
N LEU A 42 -7.42 -6.25 -8.31
CA LEU A 42 -8.08 -5.84 -7.06
C LEU A 42 -7.83 -6.84 -5.93
N GLU A 43 -7.78 -8.14 -6.25
CA GLU A 43 -7.43 -9.20 -5.32
C GLU A 43 -6.03 -9.00 -4.74
N LYS A 44 -5.02 -8.75 -5.59
CA LYS A 44 -3.65 -8.49 -5.15
C LYS A 44 -3.57 -7.23 -4.29
N TYR A 45 -4.27 -6.17 -4.67
CA TYR A 45 -4.35 -4.93 -3.88
C TYR A 45 -4.94 -5.20 -2.49
N ASN A 46 -6.05 -5.93 -2.41
CA ASN A 46 -6.71 -6.25 -1.15
C ASN A 46 -5.82 -7.12 -0.26
N TYR A 47 -5.15 -8.12 -0.83
CA TYR A 47 -4.19 -8.94 -0.08
C TYR A 47 -3.08 -8.10 0.55
N LEU A 48 -2.46 -7.20 -0.22
CA LEU A 48 -1.41 -6.32 0.33
C LEU A 48 -1.95 -5.38 1.40
N ARG A 49 -3.15 -4.82 1.21
CA ARG A 49 -3.85 -3.99 2.19
C ARG A 49 -4.12 -4.75 3.49
N GLU A 50 -4.56 -6.01 3.40
CA GLU A 50 -4.77 -6.88 4.56
C GLU A 50 -3.45 -7.14 5.30
N CYS A 51 -2.37 -7.42 4.58
CA CYS A 51 -1.04 -7.57 5.19
C CYS A 51 -0.57 -6.31 5.95
N GLU A 52 -0.80 -5.11 5.40
CA GLU A 52 -0.47 -3.85 6.11
C GLU A 52 -1.27 -3.70 7.41
N LEU A 53 -2.55 -4.07 7.40
CA LEU A 53 -3.40 -4.04 8.59
C LEU A 53 -2.96 -5.07 9.63
N GLU A 54 -2.60 -6.29 9.21
CA GLU A 54 -2.06 -7.31 10.10
C GLU A 54 -0.73 -6.88 10.73
N ALA A 55 0.14 -6.21 9.97
CA ALA A 55 1.38 -5.65 10.48
C ALA A 55 1.12 -4.62 11.59
N ALA A 56 0.20 -3.68 11.36
CA ALA A 56 -0.18 -2.67 12.36
C ALA A 56 -0.78 -3.29 13.64
N LEU A 57 -1.60 -4.34 13.50
CA LEU A 57 -2.13 -5.09 14.65
C LEU A 57 -1.02 -5.79 15.43
N ASN A 58 -0.08 -6.42 14.72
CA ASN A 58 1.05 -7.10 15.36
C ASN A 58 2.00 -6.12 16.05
N GLU A 59 2.23 -4.95 15.47
CA GLU A 59 2.98 -3.85 16.11
C GLU A 59 2.28 -3.41 17.40
N THR A 60 0.98 -3.12 17.34
CA THR A 60 0.20 -2.73 18.51
C THR A 60 0.24 -3.79 19.61
N ARG A 61 0.11 -5.08 19.26
CA ARG A 61 0.20 -6.17 20.24
C ARG A 61 1.57 -6.22 20.92
N LYS A 62 2.65 -6.03 20.17
CA LYS A 62 4.01 -5.95 20.74
C LYS A 62 4.16 -4.75 21.66
N ASP A 63 3.58 -3.60 21.32
CA ASP A 63 3.59 -2.42 22.17
C ASP A 63 2.85 -2.68 23.49
N LEU A 64 1.70 -3.37 23.44
CA LEU A 64 0.98 -3.78 24.64
C LEU A 64 1.82 -4.74 25.51
N ASP A 65 2.40 -5.78 24.90
CA ASP A 65 3.19 -6.78 25.61
C ASP A 65 4.48 -6.20 26.22
N SER A 66 5.08 -5.21 25.55
CA SER A 66 6.29 -4.51 26.02
C SER A 66 6.00 -3.33 26.94
N GLY A 67 4.73 -2.98 27.16
CA GLY A 67 4.33 -1.81 27.95
C GLY A 67 4.66 -0.47 27.27
N ASN A 68 4.89 -0.47 25.96
CA ASN A 68 5.07 0.74 25.14
C ASN A 68 3.72 1.43 24.88
N MET A 69 3.04 1.78 25.96
CA MET A 69 1.71 2.38 25.94
C MET A 69 1.58 3.37 27.09
N TYR A 70 0.80 4.43 26.89
CA TYR A 70 0.47 5.36 27.95
C TYR A 70 -0.89 5.00 28.56
N THR A 71 -0.92 4.79 29.88
CA THR A 71 -2.14 4.49 30.64
C THR A 71 -2.64 5.68 31.45
N ASP A 72 -2.02 6.85 31.27
CA ASP A 72 -2.41 8.08 31.95
C ASP A 72 -3.61 8.75 31.26
N GLY A 73 -4.24 9.68 31.99
CA GLY A 73 -5.47 10.32 31.53
C GLY A 73 -5.26 11.27 30.35
N ILE A 74 -6.39 11.69 29.77
CA ILE A 74 -6.46 12.56 28.58
C ILE A 74 -5.58 13.81 28.72
N SER A 75 -5.56 14.47 29.89
CA SER A 75 -4.74 15.68 30.09
C SER A 75 -3.24 15.44 29.89
N ALA A 76 -2.72 14.29 30.31
CA ALA A 76 -1.31 13.96 30.13
C ALA A 76 -1.00 13.59 28.67
N HIS A 77 -1.94 12.95 27.98
CA HIS A 77 -1.85 12.74 26.53
C HIS A 77 -1.82 14.07 25.75
N LEU A 78 -2.73 15.00 26.08
CA LEU A 78 -2.75 16.33 25.45
C LEU A 78 -1.41 17.06 25.65
N ASN A 79 -0.86 17.07 26.87
CA ASN A 79 0.45 17.66 27.11
C ASN A 79 1.58 17.05 26.26
N ARG A 80 1.51 15.74 25.95
CA ARG A 80 2.50 15.08 25.09
C ARG A 80 2.40 15.52 23.63
N ILE A 81 1.19 15.66 23.09
CA ILE A 81 1.00 15.93 21.65
C ILE A 81 0.99 17.43 21.31
N ASP A 82 0.69 18.31 22.27
CA ASP A 82 0.63 19.76 22.06
C ASP A 82 2.01 20.39 21.75
N HIS A 83 3.10 19.63 21.98
CA HIS A 83 4.48 20.04 21.73
C HIS A 83 5.26 19.04 20.84
N ALA A 84 4.56 18.10 20.18
CA ALA A 84 5.16 17.03 19.36
C ALA A 84 5.37 17.44 17.89
#